data_AF-D4YK17-F1
#
_entry.id   AF-D4YK17-F1
#
_cell.length_a   1.000
_cell.length_b   1.000
_cell.length_c   1.000
_cell.angle_alpha   90.00
_cell.angle_beta   90.00
_cell.angle_gamma   90.00
#
_symmetry.space_group_name_H-M   'P 1'
#
loop_
_entity.id
_entity.type
_entity.pdbx_description
1 polymer ?
#
loop_
_entity_poly.entity_id
_entity_poly.type
_entity_poly.pdbx_seq_one_letter_code
_entity_poly.pdbx_strand_id
1 'polypeptide(L)' 'MDSANSRLVLEVLRELADAGITVVMVTHDADAAVRADRVVFMRDGSITVVGSGLDAGKVLAGMRQPVRR' A
#
# COMPACT_ATOMS: atom_id res chain seq x y z
N MET A 1 -14.69 1.15 -7.43
CA MET A 1 -13.87 0.88 -8.64
C MET A 1 -14.07 -0.57 -9.00
N ASP A 2 -14.32 -0.90 -10.26
CA ASP A 2 -14.49 -2.29 -10.71
C ASP A 2 -13.31 -3.16 -10.28
N SER A 3 -13.55 -4.08 -9.34
CA SER A 3 -12.52 -4.85 -8.64
C SER A 3 -11.68 -5.72 -9.57
N ALA A 4 -12.27 -6.19 -10.67
CA ALA A 4 -11.56 -6.97 -11.69
C ALA A 4 -10.52 -6.12 -12.44
N ASN A 5 -10.87 -4.90 -12.86
CA ASN A 5 -9.96 -4.03 -13.59
C ASN A 5 -8.83 -3.52 -12.68
N SER A 6 -9.13 -3.22 -11.41
CA SER A 6 -8.11 -2.84 -10.42
C SER A 6 -7.08 -3.95 -10.18
N ARG A 7 -7.49 -5.22 -10.17
CA ARG A 7 -6.55 -6.34 -10.03
C ARG A 7 -5.56 -6.41 -11.18
N LEU A 8 -6.03 -6.24 -12.42
CA LEU A 8 -5.19 -6.30 -13.60
C LEU A 8 -4.16 -5.17 -13.63
N VAL A 9 -4.56 -3.96 -13.23
CA VAL A 9 -3.63 -2.83 -13.07
C VAL A 9 -2.57 -3.14 -11.99
N LEU A 10 -2.97 -3.67 -10.84
CA LEU A 10 -2.03 -4.02 -9.77
C LEU A 10 -1.07 -5.14 -10.17
N GLU A 11 -1.49 -6.06 -11.02
CA GLU A 11 -0.64 -7.11 -11.58
C GLU A 11 0.43 -6.53 -12.50
N VAL A 12 0.05 -5.66 -13.44
CA VAL A 12 1.01 -4.95 -14.31
C VAL A 12 2.00 -4.12 -13.49
N LEU A 13 1.52 -3.40 -12.47
CA LEU A 13 2.41 -2.65 -11.58
C LEU A 13 3.38 -3.55 -10.83
N ARG A 14 2.96 -4.77 -10.47
CA ARG A 14 3.83 -5.75 -9.82
C ARG A 14 4.90 -6.27 -10.78
N GLU A 15 4.53 -6.61 -12.01
CA GLU A 15 5.48 -7.06 -13.04
C GLU A 15 6.56 -6.00 -13.31
N LEU A 16 6.18 -4.72 -13.38
CA LEU A 16 7.13 -3.62 -13.54
C LEU A 16 8.09 -3.52 -12.34
N ALA A 17 7.56 -3.66 -11.12
CA ALA A 17 8.39 -3.67 -9.91
C ALA A 17 9.39 -4.84 -9.90
N ASP A 18 8.93 -6.04 -10.27
CA ASP A 18 9.77 -7.23 -10.38
C ASP A 18 10.83 -7.10 -11.50
N ALA A 19 10.55 -6.32 -12.54
CA ALA A 19 11.51 -5.94 -13.58
C ALA A 19 12.53 -4.87 -13.13
N GLY A 20 12.49 -4.42 -11.88
CA GLY A 20 13.43 -3.46 -11.29
C GLY A 20 13.01 -1.98 -11.41
N ILE A 21 11.79 -1.70 -11.89
CA ILE A 21 11.25 -0.34 -11.95
C ILE A 21 10.71 0.04 -10.57
N THR A 22 11.07 1.23 -10.08
CA THR A 22 10.49 1.72 -8.81
C THR A 22 9.05 2.16 -9.04
N VAL A 23 8.10 1.51 -8.35
CA VAL A 23 6.68 1.85 -8.39
C VAL A 23 6.24 2.46 -7.06
N VAL A 24 5.58 3.61 -7.13
CA VAL A 24 4.91 4.24 -5.98
C VAL A 24 3.43 4.33 -6.30
N MET A 25 2.60 3.74 -5.44
CA MET A 25 1.14 3.83 -5.55
C MET A 25 0.57 4.47 -4.29
N VAL A 26 -0.54 5.19 -4.44
CA VAL A 26 -1.33 5.71 -3.32
C VAL A 26 -2.70 5.05 -3.39
N THR A 27 -3.11 4.42 -2.28
CA THR A 27 -4.38 3.70 -2.22
C THR A 27 -5.02 3.83 -0.84
N HIS A 28 -6.34 3.78 -0.81
CA HIS A 28 -7.14 3.63 0.41
C HIS A 28 -7.63 2.18 0.61
N ASP A 29 -7.31 1.29 -0.34
CA ASP A 29 -7.67 -0.12 -0.30
C ASP A 29 -6.56 -0.93 0.37
N ALA A 30 -6.91 -1.63 1.45
CA ALA A 30 -5.97 -2.48 2.19
C ALA A 30 -5.47 -3.64 1.34
N ASP A 31 -6.30 -4.23 0.47
CA ASP A 31 -5.91 -5.37 -0.36
C ASP A 31 -4.87 -4.98 -1.42
N ALA A 32 -4.93 -3.74 -1.90
CA ALA A 32 -3.91 -3.18 -2.78
C ALA A 32 -2.61 -2.88 -2.01
N ALA A 33 -2.70 -2.33 -0.81
CA ALA A 33 -1.54 -1.99 0.01
C ALA A 33 -0.75 -3.23 0.47
N VAL A 34 -1.42 -4.34 0.79
CA VAL A 34 -0.78 -5.62 1.19
C VAL A 34 0.11 -6.20 0.07
N ARG A 35 -0.14 -5.84 -1.19
CA ARG A 35 0.66 -6.30 -2.34
C ARG A 35 1.99 -5.54 -2.50
N ALA A 36 2.17 -4.43 -1.80
CA ALA A 36 3.38 -3.63 -1.88
C ALA A 36 4.51 -4.22 -1.03
N ASP A 37 5.75 -4.10 -1.51
CA ASP A 37 6.93 -4.53 -0.73
C ASP A 37 7.09 -3.71 0.55
N ARG A 38 6.70 -2.43 0.49
CA ARG A 38 6.73 -1.47 1.59
C ARG A 38 5.46 -0.63 1.59
N VAL A 39 4.92 -0.40 2.78
CA VAL A 39 3.75 0.45 3.01
C VAL A 39 4.16 1.59 3.94
N VAL A 40 3.84 2.81 3.52
CA VAL A 40 4.03 4.04 4.29
C VAL A 40 2.65 4.62 4.58
N PHE A 41 2.34 4.80 5.86
CA PHE A 41 1.13 5.46 6.29
C PHE A 41 1.42 6.94 6.50
N MET A 42 0.61 7.79 5.88
CA MET A 42 0.71 9.23 5.98
C MET A 42 -0.61 9.81 6.51
N ARG A 43 -0.50 10.78 7.41
CA ARG A 43 -1.63 11.53 7.94
C ARG A 43 -1.20 12.95 8.30
N ASP A 44 -2.00 13.94 7.92
CA ASP A 44 -1.75 15.36 8.17
C ASP A 44 -0.34 15.80 7.75
N GLY A 45 0.12 15.34 6.59
CA GLY A 45 1.45 15.66 6.05
C GLY A 45 2.62 14.96 6.75
N SER A 46 2.35 14.08 7.72
CA SER A 46 3.36 13.36 8.49
C SER A 46 3.31 11.85 8.24
N ILE A 47 4.47 11.19 8.22
CA ILE A 47 4.54 9.73 8.18
C ILE A 47 4.27 9.19 9.59
N THR A 48 3.30 8.30 9.73
CA THR A 48 2.93 7.70 11.01
C THR A 48 3.57 6.33 11.21
N VAL A 49 3.61 5.50 10.15
CA VAL A 49 4.13 4.13 10.19
C VAL A 49 4.80 3.79 8.87
N VAL A 50 5.90 3.05 8.94
CA VAL A 50 6.55 2.42 7.79
C VAL A 50 6.71 0.93 8.10
N GLY A 51 6.32 0.07 7.17
CA GLY A 51 6.48 -1.38 7.31
C GLY A 51 6.72 -2.06 5.98
N SER A 52 7.34 -3.24 6.03
CA SER A 52 7.50 -4.17 4.90
C SER A 52 6.83 -5.51 5.23
N GLY A 53 6.38 -6.23 4.20
CA GLY A 53 5.74 -7.54 4.38
C GLY A 53 4.52 -7.50 5.32
N LEU A 54 3.70 -6.46 5.22
CA LEU A 54 2.51 -6.32 6.07
C LEU A 54 1.37 -7.20 5.57
N ASP A 55 0.76 -7.96 6.48
CA ASP A 55 -0.52 -8.63 6.23
C ASP A 55 -1.70 -7.66 6.30
N ALA A 56 -2.87 -8.10 5.84
CA ALA A 56 -4.09 -7.28 5.82
C ALA A 56 -4.48 -6.72 7.20
N GLY A 57 -4.28 -7.50 8.27
CA GLY A 57 -4.58 -7.07 9.64
C GLY A 57 -3.69 -5.90 10.07
N LYS A 58 -2.39 -5.99 9.80
CA LYS A 58 -1.43 -4.92 10.09
C LYS A 58 -1.66 -3.68 9.23
N VAL A 59 -2.03 -3.85 7.96
CA VAL A 59 -2.38 -2.73 7.08
C VAL A 59 -3.60 -1.98 7.61
N LEU A 60 -4.67 -2.70 7.95
CA LEU A 60 -5.89 -2.11 8.53
C LEU A 60 -5.60 -1.42 9.86
N ALA A 61 -4.76 -2.01 10.72
CA ALA A 61 -4.34 -1.38 11.96
C ALA A 61 -3.58 -0.07 11.69
N GLY A 62 -2.65 -0.06 10.73
CA GLY A 62 -1.90 1.14 10.32
C GLY A 62 -2.79 2.26 9.81
N MET A 63 -3.81 1.94 9.00
CA MET A 63 -4.78 2.92 8.48
C MET A 63 -5.59 3.62 9.59
N ARG A 64 -5.79 2.95 10.74
CA ARG A 64 -6.58 3.46 11.87
C ARG A 64 -5.73 4.20 12.91
N GLN A 65 -4.40 4.16 12.80
CA GLN A 65 -3.53 4.78 13.81
C GLN A 65 -3.57 6.33 13.74
N PRO A 66 -3.66 7.01 14.89
CA PRO A 66 -3.54 8.46 14.97
C PRO A 66 -2.09 8.92 14.76
N VAL A 67 -1.92 10.20 14.39
CA VAL A 67 -0.59 10.82 14.32
C VAL A 67 0.02 10.84 15.71
N ARG A 68 1.18 10.19 15.89
CA ARG A 68 1.99 10.32 17.10
C ARG A 68 2.63 11.72 17.06
N ARG A 69 2.17 12.62 17.94
CA ARG A 69 2.80 13.94 18.17
C ARG A 69 4.12 13.79 18.90
#